data_AF-A9IDI9-F1
#
_entry.id   AF-A9IDI9-F1
#
_cell.length_a   1.000
_cell.length_b   1.000
_cell.length_c   1.000
_cell.angle_alpha   90.00
_cell.angle_beta   90.00
_cell.angle_gamma   90.00
#
_symmetry.space_group_name_H-M   'P 1'
#
loop_
_entity.id
_entity.type
_entity.pdbx_description
1 polymer ?
#
loop_
_entity_poly.entity_id
_entity_poly.type
_entity_poly.pdbx_seq_one_letter_code
_entity_poly.pdbx_strand_id
1 'polypeptide(L)'
;MTRRFNMATLKALAQPPTDKAADWLVGAEDSVTFLKANAQSEEIVIYASGPAVLIHGVLAPVQQVTPADQEDLMHCFIQTDESWVIQKSYGGGEGHKVYLEPPLRQGGKSLSGGEKLIFRRSFQGVQKGENPIELSQKLVHSLGLHFVSERNAYCRLDDRGDIEDVIRVLRTEVGDGRESLTAVTISARDLSTYMTLAEMALVFMFDFTRFAPDSFNGWAIMTELTEGLLIFSITVAALLMPAT
;
A
#
# COMPACT_ATOMS: atom_id res chain seq x y z
N MET A 1 0.02 -26.29 3.92
CA MET A 1 0.43 -25.53 2.73
C MET A 1 -0.20 -24.17 2.84
N THR A 2 0.62 -23.11 2.93
CA THR A 2 0.15 -21.73 3.02
C THR A 2 -0.64 -21.36 1.77
N ARG A 3 -1.84 -20.80 1.93
CA ARG A 3 -2.66 -20.40 0.78
C ARG A 3 -2.07 -19.14 0.17
N ARG A 4 -1.45 -19.29 -1.01
CA ARG A 4 -0.90 -18.15 -1.76
C ARG A 4 -2.02 -17.24 -2.27
N PHE A 5 -1.76 -15.93 -2.22
CA PHE A 5 -2.57 -14.86 -2.78
C PHE A 5 -2.73 -15.05 -4.29
N ASN A 6 -3.96 -14.84 -4.75
CA ASN A 6 -4.33 -14.93 -6.16
C ASN A 6 -4.66 -13.54 -6.71
N MET A 7 -3.87 -13.07 -7.67
CA MET A 7 -4.06 -11.76 -8.31
C MET A 7 -5.46 -11.57 -8.92
N ALA A 8 -6.15 -12.65 -9.30
CA ALA A 8 -7.52 -12.57 -9.82
C ALA A 8 -8.51 -11.89 -8.85
N THR A 9 -8.32 -12.03 -7.53
CA THR A 9 -9.21 -11.39 -6.54
C THR A 9 -9.04 -9.87 -6.55
N LEU A 10 -7.82 -9.38 -6.72
CA LEU A 10 -7.54 -7.95 -6.80
C LEU A 10 -7.97 -7.38 -8.16
N LYS A 11 -7.80 -8.14 -9.24
CA LYS A 11 -8.25 -7.75 -10.58
C LYS A 11 -9.77 -7.52 -10.62
N ALA A 12 -10.55 -8.33 -9.91
CA ALA A 12 -12.00 -8.14 -9.80
C ALA A 12 -12.39 -6.84 -9.07
N LEU A 13 -11.54 -6.32 -8.17
CA LEU A 13 -11.76 -5.02 -7.53
C LEU A 13 -11.33 -3.85 -8.42
N ALA A 14 -10.32 -4.09 -9.28
CA ALA A 14 -9.74 -3.06 -10.13
C ALA A 14 -10.53 -2.77 -11.41
N GLN A 15 -11.26 -3.76 -11.94
CA GLN A 15 -11.99 -3.59 -13.20
C GLN A 15 -13.39 -4.20 -13.16
N PRO A 16 -14.36 -3.56 -13.86
CA PRO A 16 -15.69 -4.11 -14.01
C PRO A 16 -15.66 -5.41 -14.83
N PRO A 17 -16.46 -6.42 -14.46
CA PRO A 17 -16.76 -7.54 -15.34
C PRO A 17 -17.49 -7.05 -16.60
N THR A 18 -17.27 -7.71 -17.74
CA THR A 18 -17.82 -7.33 -19.04
C THR A 18 -19.36 -7.25 -19.06
N ASP A 19 -20.04 -8.09 -18.26
CA ASP A 19 -21.49 -8.24 -18.22
C ASP A 19 -22.15 -7.62 -16.97
N LYS A 20 -21.36 -7.13 -16.00
CA LYS A 20 -21.85 -6.70 -14.67
C LYS A 20 -21.24 -5.39 -14.18
N ALA A 21 -20.99 -4.46 -15.09
CA ALA A 21 -20.40 -3.16 -14.74
C ALA A 21 -21.25 -2.36 -13.74
N ALA A 22 -22.58 -2.38 -13.87
CA ALA A 22 -23.48 -1.67 -12.95
C ALA A 22 -23.40 -2.23 -11.52
N ASP A 23 -23.42 -3.55 -11.36
CA ASP A 23 -23.28 -4.21 -10.06
C ASP A 23 -21.90 -3.92 -9.45
N TRP A 24 -20.85 -3.93 -10.28
CA TRP A 24 -19.49 -3.59 -9.84
C TRP A 24 -19.38 -2.15 -9.33
N LEU A 25 -20.05 -1.18 -9.96
CA LEU A 25 -20.04 0.21 -9.49
C LEU A 25 -20.66 0.34 -8.09
N VAL A 26 -21.81 -0.29 -7.88
CA VAL A 26 -22.55 -0.21 -6.60
C VAL A 26 -21.87 -1.02 -5.49
N GLY A 27 -21.24 -2.15 -5.84
CA GLY A 27 -20.57 -3.05 -4.88
C GLY A 27 -19.21 -2.58 -4.36
N ALA A 28 -18.94 -1.27 -4.30
CA ALA A 28 -17.63 -0.75 -3.86
C ALA A 28 -17.24 -1.22 -2.44
N GLU A 29 -18.23 -1.48 -1.58
CA GLU A 29 -18.08 -2.01 -0.22
C GLU A 29 -17.41 -3.40 -0.15
N ASP A 30 -17.44 -4.18 -1.24
CA ASP A 30 -16.71 -5.45 -1.35
C ASP A 30 -15.20 -5.27 -1.12
N SER A 31 -14.68 -4.06 -1.38
CA SER A 31 -13.29 -3.72 -1.16
C SER A 31 -12.93 -3.68 0.34
N VAL A 32 -13.88 -3.30 1.20
CA VAL A 32 -13.71 -3.38 2.66
C VAL A 32 -13.73 -4.85 3.12
N THR A 33 -14.59 -5.68 2.52
CA THR A 33 -14.60 -7.13 2.76
C THR A 33 -13.26 -7.76 2.38
N PHE A 34 -12.70 -7.36 1.22
CA PHE A 34 -11.36 -7.78 0.81
C PHE A 34 -10.29 -7.39 1.83
N LEU A 35 -10.28 -6.14 2.31
CA LEU A 35 -9.29 -5.70 3.29
C LEU A 35 -9.38 -6.46 4.61
N LYS A 36 -10.59 -6.74 5.10
CA LYS A 36 -10.80 -7.57 6.30
C LYS A 36 -10.26 -8.98 6.10
N ALA A 37 -10.53 -9.58 4.94
CA ALA A 37 -9.99 -10.90 4.60
C ALA A 37 -8.46 -10.88 4.45
N ASN A 38 -7.91 -9.82 3.84
CA ASN A 38 -6.46 -9.62 3.67
C ASN A 38 -5.75 -9.56 5.03
N ALA A 39 -6.32 -8.85 6.01
CA ALA A 39 -5.79 -8.74 7.35
C ALA A 39 -5.75 -10.08 8.13
N GLN A 40 -6.53 -11.07 7.69
CA GLN A 40 -6.58 -12.42 8.27
C GLN A 40 -5.87 -13.47 7.40
N SER A 41 -5.28 -13.06 6.27
CA SER A 41 -4.61 -13.94 5.33
C SER A 41 -3.23 -14.34 5.84
N GLU A 42 -2.76 -15.54 5.47
CA GLU A 42 -1.38 -15.96 5.69
C GLU A 42 -0.38 -15.23 4.78
N GLU A 43 -0.86 -14.65 3.68
CA GLU A 43 -0.11 -13.80 2.76
C GLU A 43 -0.86 -12.47 2.59
N ILE A 44 -0.30 -11.40 3.17
CA ILE A 44 -0.93 -10.08 3.30
C ILE A 44 -0.48 -9.20 2.13
N VAL A 45 -1.43 -8.62 1.40
CA VAL A 45 -1.18 -7.53 0.45
C VAL A 45 -0.84 -6.27 1.23
N ILE A 46 0.42 -5.86 1.20
CA ILE A 46 0.93 -4.62 1.82
C ILE A 46 1.00 -3.46 0.84
N TYR A 47 0.85 -3.72 -0.45
CA TYR A 47 0.64 -2.68 -1.45
C TYR A 47 -0.14 -3.22 -2.63
N ALA A 48 -1.02 -2.41 -3.17
CA ALA A 48 -1.67 -2.62 -4.45
C ALA A 48 -1.82 -1.28 -5.15
N SER A 49 -1.57 -1.26 -6.45
CA SER A 49 -1.88 -0.10 -7.28
C SER A 49 -2.29 -0.57 -8.67
N GLY A 50 -3.44 -0.07 -9.10
CA GLY A 50 -3.97 -0.27 -10.44
C GLY A 50 -5.22 0.56 -10.64
N PRO A 51 -5.99 0.28 -11.70
CA PRO A 51 -7.27 0.94 -11.94
C PRO A 51 -8.19 0.76 -10.72
N ALA A 52 -8.85 1.83 -10.27
CA ALA A 52 -9.79 1.84 -9.15
C ALA A 52 -9.29 1.28 -7.80
N VAL A 53 -7.98 1.00 -7.64
CA VAL A 53 -7.43 0.34 -6.45
C VAL A 53 -6.10 0.97 -6.06
N LEU A 54 -6.04 1.42 -4.81
CA LEU A 54 -4.82 1.70 -4.07
C LEU A 54 -4.90 1.04 -2.70
N ILE A 55 -3.87 0.28 -2.33
CA ILE A 55 -3.60 -0.17 -0.97
C ILE A 55 -2.15 0.19 -0.68
N HIS A 56 -1.89 0.78 0.47
CA HIS A 56 -0.56 1.16 0.90
C HIS A 56 -0.44 0.93 2.42
N GLY A 57 0.20 -0.19 2.76
CA GLY A 57 0.53 -0.56 4.13
C GLY A 57 1.78 0.18 4.61
N VAL A 58 1.67 0.79 5.79
CA VAL A 58 2.78 1.39 6.53
C VAL A 58 2.76 0.88 7.96
N LEU A 59 3.87 1.04 8.67
CA LEU A 59 3.95 0.71 10.07
C LEU A 59 3.84 1.96 10.93
N ALA A 60 3.15 1.85 12.06
CA ALA A 60 3.03 2.88 13.07
C ALA A 60 3.42 2.30 14.44
N PRO A 61 4.06 3.07 15.34
CA PRO A 61 4.32 2.59 16.69
C PRO A 61 3.00 2.19 17.38
N VAL A 62 2.96 1.01 18.01
CA VAL A 62 1.73 0.47 18.64
C VAL A 62 1.09 1.50 19.58
N GLN A 63 1.92 2.22 20.34
CA GLN A 63 1.49 3.23 21.31
C GLN A 63 0.75 4.43 20.68
N GLN A 64 0.98 4.71 19.40
CA GLN A 64 0.32 5.82 18.69
C GLN A 64 -1.02 5.43 18.06
N VAL A 65 -1.29 4.14 17.93
CA VAL A 65 -2.50 3.60 17.30
C VAL A 65 -3.30 2.69 18.24
N THR A 66 -3.00 2.71 19.54
CA THR A 66 -3.71 1.96 20.58
C THR A 66 -4.14 2.89 21.73
N PRO A 67 -5.39 3.42 21.72
CA PRO A 67 -6.41 3.26 20.69
C PRO A 67 -6.11 4.06 19.42
N ALA A 68 -6.71 3.68 18.29
CA ALA A 68 -6.54 4.39 17.03
C ALA A 68 -7.21 5.77 17.08
N ASP A 69 -6.46 6.82 16.71
CA ASP A 69 -7.03 8.14 16.45
C ASP A 69 -7.58 8.19 15.03
N GLN A 70 -8.88 7.91 14.91
CA GLN A 70 -9.55 7.83 13.60
C GLN A 70 -9.48 9.15 12.84
N GLU A 71 -9.65 10.28 13.53
CA GLU A 71 -9.64 11.59 12.87
C GLU A 71 -8.27 11.87 12.27
N ASP A 72 -7.20 11.68 13.05
CA ASP A 72 -5.83 11.88 12.57
C ASP A 72 -5.50 10.93 11.40
N LEU A 73 -5.83 9.64 11.52
CA LEU A 73 -5.57 8.65 10.47
C LEU A 73 -6.36 8.89 9.17
N MET A 74 -7.57 9.45 9.25
CA MET A 74 -8.38 9.80 8.08
C MET A 74 -7.84 11.01 7.31
N HIS A 75 -7.15 11.93 8.00
CA HIS A 75 -6.52 13.09 7.38
C HIS A 75 -5.04 12.87 7.01
N CYS A 76 -4.49 11.70 7.32
CA CYS A 76 -3.14 11.33 6.93
C CYS A 76 -3.02 11.23 5.41
N PHE A 77 -1.95 11.80 4.86
CA PHE A 77 -1.60 11.64 3.45
C PHE A 77 -0.24 10.98 3.33
N ILE A 78 -0.21 9.77 2.75
CA ILE A 78 1.02 9.01 2.55
C ILE A 78 1.35 8.94 1.07
N GLN A 79 2.36 9.72 0.67
CA GLN A 79 2.86 9.65 -0.70
C GLN A 79 3.61 8.34 -0.93
N THR A 80 3.39 7.72 -2.09
CA THR A 80 3.99 6.42 -2.42
C THR A 80 5.50 6.51 -2.66
N ASP A 81 6.00 7.65 -3.12
CA ASP A 81 7.41 7.93 -3.42
C ASP A 81 8.18 8.57 -2.26
N GLU A 82 7.51 9.01 -1.19
CA GLU A 82 8.17 9.61 -0.04
C GLU A 82 9.23 8.68 0.56
N SER A 83 10.44 9.20 0.75
CA SER A 83 11.60 8.47 1.24
C SER A 83 12.40 9.32 2.23
N TRP A 84 13.48 8.74 2.79
CA TRP A 84 14.45 9.48 3.59
C TRP A 84 15.03 10.64 2.80
N VAL A 85 15.07 11.83 3.41
CA VAL A 85 15.69 13.02 2.80
C VAL A 85 16.61 13.71 3.79
N ILE A 86 17.62 14.42 3.25
CA ILE A 86 18.44 15.34 4.03
C ILE A 86 17.74 16.69 4.04
N GLN A 87 17.19 17.07 5.19
CA GLN A 87 16.44 18.31 5.37
C GLN A 87 17.35 19.41 5.95
N LYS A 88 17.03 20.66 5.63
CA LYS A 88 17.72 21.85 6.14
C LYS A 88 16.71 22.84 6.69
N SER A 89 16.92 23.36 7.89
CA SER A 89 16.14 24.47 8.44
C SER A 89 16.99 25.71 8.65
N TYR A 90 16.43 26.86 8.29
CA TYR A 90 17.04 28.18 8.44
C TYR A 90 16.09 29.08 9.24
N GLY A 91 16.59 29.80 10.25
CA GLY A 91 15.79 30.72 11.08
C GLY A 91 15.29 30.09 12.39
N GLY A 92 14.44 30.82 13.12
CA GLY A 92 13.83 30.36 14.38
C GLY A 92 14.69 30.53 15.65
N GLY A 93 15.76 31.32 15.60
CA GLY A 93 16.63 31.58 16.77
C GLY A 93 17.54 30.42 17.19
N GLU A 94 17.33 29.22 16.66
CA GLU A 94 18.09 28.01 16.98
C GLU A 94 19.24 27.70 15.99
N GLY A 95 19.55 28.63 15.09
CA GLY A 95 20.61 28.48 14.09
C GLY A 95 20.27 27.52 12.96
N HIS A 96 21.24 27.26 12.09
CA HIS A 96 21.07 26.39 10.92
C HIS A 96 21.14 24.92 11.34
N LYS A 97 20.16 24.11 10.94
CA LYS A 97 20.14 22.67 11.24
C LYS A 97 20.07 21.85 9.96
N VAL A 98 20.79 20.72 9.95
CA VAL A 98 20.74 19.71 8.90
C VAL A 98 20.48 18.38 9.58
N TYR A 99 19.46 17.64 9.13
CA TYR A 99 19.05 16.38 9.73
C TYR A 99 18.48 15.42 8.69
N LEU A 100 18.45 14.13 9.04
CA LEU A 100 17.74 13.13 8.27
C LEU A 100 16.28 13.15 8.67
N GLU A 101 15.42 13.33 7.69
CA GLU A 101 13.97 13.32 7.89
C GLU A 101 13.41 11.99 7.40
N PRO A 102 12.72 11.22 8.26
CA PRO A 102 12.13 9.94 7.89
C PRO A 102 11.01 10.12 6.87
N PRO A 103 10.60 9.05 6.16
CA PRO A 103 9.33 9.06 5.45
C PRO A 103 8.14 9.21 6.43
N LEU A 104 6.93 9.43 5.90
CA LEU A 104 5.69 9.68 6.65
C LEU A 104 5.60 11.07 7.29
N ARG A 105 6.23 12.09 6.71
CA ARG A 105 6.22 13.47 7.24
C ARG A 105 4.81 14.07 7.33
N GLN A 106 3.93 13.64 6.42
CA GLN A 106 2.52 14.08 6.36
C GLN A 106 1.56 13.05 6.98
N GLY A 107 2.09 12.09 7.73
CA GLY A 107 1.33 11.01 8.38
C GLY A 107 0.72 11.37 9.73
N GLY A 108 0.60 12.66 10.06
CA GLY A 108 0.01 13.10 11.33
C GLY A 108 0.79 12.61 12.57
N LYS A 109 0.14 12.69 13.73
CA LYS A 109 0.73 12.22 15.00
C LYS A 109 0.68 10.70 15.14
N SER A 110 -0.24 10.03 14.45
CA SER A 110 -0.46 8.58 14.56
C SER A 110 0.59 7.76 13.83
N LEU A 111 1.24 8.35 12.82
CA LEU A 111 2.34 7.71 12.06
C LEU A 111 3.72 8.28 12.41
N SER A 112 3.82 9.08 13.48
CA SER A 112 5.07 9.72 13.87
C SER A 112 6.09 8.66 14.31
N GLY A 113 7.26 8.61 13.67
CA GLY A 113 8.22 7.53 13.94
C GLY A 113 7.77 6.16 13.41
N GLY A 114 6.76 6.13 12.55
CA GLY A 114 6.39 4.97 11.75
C GLY A 114 7.40 4.64 10.65
N GLU A 115 7.13 3.56 9.92
CA GLU A 115 8.02 3.07 8.86
C GLU A 115 7.25 2.78 7.57
N LYS A 116 7.80 3.22 6.44
CA LYS A 116 7.32 2.75 5.13
C LYS A 116 7.88 1.37 4.81
N LEU A 117 7.02 0.50 4.32
CA LEU A 117 7.40 -0.83 3.81
C LEU A 117 7.85 -0.77 2.35
N ILE A 118 7.22 0.10 1.56
CA ILE A 118 7.37 0.18 0.09
C ILE A 118 7.61 1.62 -0.35
N PHE A 119 8.46 1.80 -1.37
CA PHE A 119 8.75 3.08 -2.00
C PHE A 119 8.56 2.97 -3.52
N ARG A 120 7.82 3.93 -4.09
CA ARG A 120 7.53 4.06 -5.54
C ARG A 120 8.27 5.25 -6.15
N ARG A 121 9.56 5.37 -5.85
CA ARG A 121 10.39 6.47 -6.34
C ARG A 121 10.50 6.42 -7.86
N SER A 122 10.60 7.59 -8.48
CA SER A 122 10.87 7.71 -9.91
C SER A 122 12.22 8.39 -10.10
N PHE A 123 13.01 7.91 -11.06
CA PHE A 123 14.16 8.66 -11.54
C PHE A 123 13.75 9.47 -12.77
N GLN A 124 13.17 10.65 -12.51
CA GLN A 124 12.60 11.51 -13.54
C GLN A 124 13.61 11.81 -14.66
N GLY A 125 13.17 11.64 -15.91
CA GLY A 125 13.98 11.88 -17.11
C GLY A 125 14.90 10.73 -17.53
N VAL A 126 15.07 9.70 -16.70
CA VAL A 126 15.90 8.52 -17.01
C VAL A 126 15.05 7.26 -17.08
N GLN A 127 14.15 7.08 -16.11
CA GLN A 127 13.33 5.88 -16.01
C GLN A 127 12.34 5.78 -17.16
N LYS A 128 12.26 4.60 -17.76
CA LYS A 128 11.26 4.21 -18.76
C LYS A 128 10.39 3.10 -18.18
N GLY A 129 9.08 3.20 -18.40
CA GLY A 129 8.10 2.24 -17.88
C GLY A 129 7.70 2.51 -16.43
N GLU A 130 7.16 1.49 -15.76
CA GLU A 130 6.70 1.60 -14.39
C GLU A 130 7.83 1.96 -13.41
N ASN A 131 7.46 2.71 -12.36
CA ASN A 131 8.36 2.92 -11.22
C ASN A 131 8.81 1.57 -10.65
N PRO A 132 10.00 1.47 -10.04
CA PRO A 132 10.41 0.25 -9.38
C PRO A 132 9.57 0.04 -8.12
N ILE A 133 9.53 -1.19 -7.62
CA ILE A 133 9.09 -1.47 -6.26
C ILE A 133 10.36 -1.58 -5.43
N GLU A 134 10.58 -0.62 -4.56
CA GLU A 134 11.65 -0.68 -3.58
C GLU A 134 11.06 -1.06 -2.23
N LEU A 135 11.69 -2.01 -1.54
CA LEU A 135 11.32 -2.39 -0.17
C LEU A 135 12.21 -1.71 0.86
N SER A 136 11.65 -1.53 2.07
CA SER A 136 12.41 -1.13 3.25
C SER A 136 13.61 -2.04 3.46
N GLN A 137 14.80 -1.46 3.38
CA GLN A 137 16.04 -2.20 3.64
C GLN A 137 16.09 -2.71 5.08
N LYS A 138 15.53 -1.95 6.05
CA LYS A 138 15.42 -2.40 7.44
C LYS A 138 14.61 -3.69 7.54
N LEU A 139 13.46 -3.76 6.88
CA LEU A 139 12.62 -4.96 6.83
C LEU A 139 13.36 -6.13 6.15
N VAL A 140 13.88 -5.90 4.94
CA VAL A 140 14.55 -6.92 4.13
C VAL A 140 15.75 -7.52 4.87
N HIS A 141 16.60 -6.68 5.47
CA HIS A 141 17.76 -7.15 6.23
C HIS A 141 17.37 -7.87 7.51
N SER A 142 16.37 -7.37 8.24
CA SER A 142 15.93 -7.98 9.51
C SER A 142 15.35 -9.39 9.29
N LEU A 143 14.72 -9.62 8.13
CA LEU A 143 14.17 -10.91 7.74
C LEU A 143 15.16 -11.79 6.95
N GLY A 144 16.38 -11.32 6.69
CA GLY A 144 17.40 -12.05 5.94
C GLY A 144 17.02 -12.35 4.49
N LEU A 145 16.32 -11.43 3.83
CA LEU A 145 15.76 -11.66 2.50
C LEU A 145 16.67 -11.14 1.38
N HIS A 146 16.65 -11.86 0.26
CA HIS A 146 17.37 -11.53 -0.96
C HIS A 146 16.41 -11.50 -2.14
N PHE A 147 16.52 -10.50 -3.02
CA PHE A 147 15.70 -10.45 -4.23
C PHE A 147 16.17 -11.50 -5.24
N VAL A 148 15.23 -12.32 -5.73
CA VAL A 148 15.44 -13.34 -6.76
C VAL A 148 14.58 -12.97 -7.97
N SER A 149 15.24 -12.55 -9.06
CA SER A 149 14.57 -11.98 -10.24
C SER A 149 13.63 -12.95 -10.94
N GLU A 150 14.01 -14.22 -11.02
CA GLU A 150 13.25 -15.30 -11.70
C GLU A 150 11.92 -15.57 -11.00
N ARG A 151 11.83 -15.22 -9.71
CA ARG A 151 10.64 -15.37 -8.87
C ARG A 151 9.89 -14.05 -8.67
N ASN A 152 10.50 -12.93 -9.05
CA ASN A 152 10.05 -11.57 -8.74
C ASN A 152 9.69 -11.43 -7.25
N ALA A 153 10.55 -11.97 -6.38
CA ALA A 153 10.28 -12.10 -4.96
C ALA A 153 11.55 -11.95 -4.11
N TYR A 154 11.39 -11.45 -2.89
CA TYR A 154 12.40 -11.48 -1.85
C TYR A 154 12.26 -12.80 -1.08
N CYS A 155 13.33 -13.57 -1.13
CA CYS A 155 13.36 -14.96 -0.70
C CYS A 155 14.44 -15.18 0.35
N ARG A 156 14.33 -16.30 1.08
CA ARG A 156 15.40 -16.86 1.91
C ARG A 156 15.44 -18.38 1.73
N LEU A 157 16.44 -19.02 2.30
CA LEU A 157 16.44 -20.47 2.46
C LEU A 157 15.69 -20.82 3.75
N ASP A 158 14.84 -21.84 3.68
CA ASP A 158 14.24 -22.44 4.86
C ASP A 158 15.20 -23.41 5.56
N ASP A 159 14.77 -24.03 6.65
CA ASP A 159 15.57 -24.99 7.44
C ASP A 159 15.98 -26.25 6.65
N ARG A 160 15.39 -26.47 5.46
CA ARG A 160 15.69 -27.59 4.57
C ARG A 160 16.57 -27.18 3.39
N GLY A 161 16.89 -25.89 3.27
CA GLY A 161 17.64 -25.33 2.16
C GLY A 161 16.77 -25.07 0.92
N ASP A 162 15.44 -25.10 1.04
CA ASP A 162 14.52 -24.75 -0.04
C ASP A 162 14.33 -23.23 -0.11
N ILE A 163 14.16 -22.68 -1.32
CA ILE A 163 13.89 -21.25 -1.51
C ILE A 163 12.43 -20.95 -1.16
N GLU A 164 12.24 -20.15 -0.11
CA GLU A 164 10.94 -19.65 0.35
C GLU A 164 10.72 -18.20 -0.12
N ASP A 165 9.64 -17.95 -0.86
CA ASP A 165 9.20 -16.59 -1.21
C ASP A 165 8.48 -15.95 -0.01
N VAL A 166 9.10 -14.93 0.58
CA VAL A 166 8.56 -14.22 1.76
C VAL A 166 7.84 -12.94 1.36
N ILE A 167 8.39 -12.16 0.42
CA ILE A 167 7.74 -10.97 -0.15
C ILE A 167 7.67 -11.12 -1.66
N ARG A 168 6.48 -11.18 -2.24
CA ARG A 168 6.31 -11.32 -3.70
C ARG A 168 5.84 -10.03 -4.32
N VAL A 169 6.42 -9.70 -5.46
CA VAL A 169 5.94 -8.64 -6.34
C VAL A 169 5.15 -9.31 -7.46
N LEU A 170 3.91 -8.90 -7.64
CA LEU A 170 2.99 -9.48 -8.61
C LEU A 170 2.55 -8.37 -9.55
N ARG A 171 2.57 -8.65 -10.85
CA ARG A 171 2.13 -7.73 -11.89
C ARG A 171 1.23 -8.46 -12.86
N THR A 172 0.16 -7.81 -13.27
CA THR A 172 -0.67 -8.24 -14.40
C THR A 172 -1.12 -7.03 -15.18
N GLU A 173 -1.23 -7.19 -16.49
CA GLU A 173 -1.92 -6.21 -17.33
C GLU A 173 -3.43 -6.26 -17.05
N VAL A 174 -4.05 -5.11 -17.22
CA VAL A 174 -5.48 -4.88 -17.04
C VAL A 174 -6.01 -4.12 -18.27
N GLY A 175 -7.25 -4.39 -18.68
CA GLY A 175 -7.85 -3.78 -19.86
C GLY A 175 -7.17 -4.19 -21.18
N ASP A 176 -6.93 -3.20 -22.04
CA ASP A 176 -6.31 -3.35 -23.37
C ASP A 176 -4.77 -3.37 -23.35
N GLY A 177 -4.16 -3.56 -22.16
CA GLY A 177 -2.70 -3.58 -21.98
C GLY A 177 -2.08 -2.21 -21.72
N ARG A 178 -2.88 -1.14 -21.59
CA ARG A 178 -2.38 0.21 -21.23
C ARG A 178 -2.25 0.44 -19.73
N GLU A 179 -2.89 -0.40 -18.93
CA GLU A 179 -2.90 -0.29 -17.48
C GLU A 179 -2.30 -1.54 -16.83
N SER A 180 -1.63 -1.33 -15.70
CA SER A 180 -1.00 -2.38 -14.92
C SER A 180 -1.64 -2.46 -13.53
N LEU A 181 -1.84 -3.68 -13.05
CA LEU A 181 -2.14 -3.94 -11.64
C LEU A 181 -0.91 -4.55 -11.00
N THR A 182 -0.34 -3.82 -10.06
CA THR A 182 0.78 -4.27 -9.23
C THR A 182 0.29 -4.59 -7.83
N ALA A 183 0.74 -5.70 -7.25
CA ALA A 183 0.56 -6.02 -5.85
C ALA A 183 1.89 -6.45 -5.23
N VAL A 184 2.09 -6.09 -3.97
CA VAL A 184 3.19 -6.60 -3.14
C VAL A 184 2.59 -7.31 -1.95
N THR A 185 2.98 -8.56 -1.76
CA THR A 185 2.48 -9.41 -0.69
C THR A 185 3.63 -9.84 0.22
N ILE A 186 3.33 -10.07 1.49
CA ILE A 186 4.30 -10.57 2.49
C ILE A 186 3.67 -11.67 3.33
N SER A 187 4.48 -12.66 3.73
CA SER A 187 4.13 -13.64 4.76
C SER A 187 3.63 -12.96 6.04
N ALA A 188 2.42 -13.31 6.48
CA ALA A 188 1.82 -12.77 7.70
C ALA A 188 2.66 -13.09 8.93
N ARG A 189 3.25 -14.29 8.97
CA ARG A 189 4.14 -14.72 10.06
C ARG A 189 5.38 -13.83 10.16
N ASP A 190 6.04 -13.58 9.04
CA ASP A 190 7.27 -12.77 9.01
C ASP A 190 6.97 -11.30 9.28
N LEU A 191 5.88 -10.76 8.71
CA LEU A 191 5.44 -9.40 9.02
C LEU A 191 5.07 -9.24 10.49
N SER A 192 4.30 -10.17 11.07
CA SER A 192 3.95 -10.14 12.50
C SER A 192 5.19 -10.22 13.37
N THR A 193 6.14 -11.10 13.05
CA THR A 193 7.40 -11.21 13.80
C THR A 193 8.17 -9.89 13.79
N TYR A 194 8.29 -9.25 12.62
CA TYR A 194 8.93 -7.94 12.50
C TYR A 194 8.19 -6.88 13.33
N MET A 195 6.87 -6.79 13.20
CA MET A 195 6.03 -5.84 13.91
C MET A 195 6.13 -5.99 15.43
N THR A 196 6.08 -7.22 15.95
CA THR A 196 6.22 -7.49 17.38
C THR A 196 7.57 -7.04 17.90
N LEU A 197 8.66 -7.37 17.19
CA LEU A 197 10.02 -7.00 17.61
C LEU A 197 10.31 -5.49 17.49
N ALA A 198 9.64 -4.81 16.56
CA ALA A 198 9.80 -3.38 16.34
C ALA A 198 8.79 -2.51 17.13
N GLU A 199 7.90 -3.12 17.91
CA GLU A 199 6.78 -2.45 18.59
C GLU A 199 5.90 -1.62 17.63
N MET A 200 5.64 -2.19 16.46
CA MET A 200 4.88 -1.57 15.38
C MET A 200 3.55 -2.29 15.12
N ALA A 201 2.59 -1.58 14.52
CA ALA A 201 1.35 -2.10 13.98
C ALA A 201 1.20 -1.70 12.52
N LEU A 202 0.50 -2.51 11.74
CA LEU A 202 0.27 -2.25 10.31
C LEU A 202 -0.97 -1.38 10.14
N VAL A 203 -0.80 -0.24 9.46
CA VAL A 203 -1.86 0.67 9.05
C VAL A 203 -1.99 0.61 7.54
N PHE A 204 -3.16 0.26 7.05
CA PHE A 204 -3.50 0.34 5.63
C PHE A 204 -4.13 1.68 5.32
N MET A 205 -3.48 2.46 4.46
CA MET A 205 -4.15 3.49 3.69
C MET A 205 -4.67 2.86 2.40
N PHE A 206 -5.91 3.12 2.04
CA PHE A 206 -6.47 2.60 0.82
C PHE A 206 -7.42 3.59 0.16
N ASP A 207 -7.58 3.45 -1.14
CA ASP A 207 -8.56 4.16 -1.94
C ASP A 207 -9.11 3.17 -2.98
N PHE A 208 -10.41 2.93 -2.93
CA PHE A 208 -11.13 2.20 -3.97
C PHE A 208 -12.10 3.14 -4.64
N THR A 209 -11.76 3.62 -5.83
CA THR A 209 -12.58 4.55 -6.60
C THR A 209 -13.07 3.89 -7.87
N ARG A 210 -14.32 3.41 -7.84
CA ARG A 210 -15.00 2.79 -8.98
C ARG A 210 -15.76 3.86 -9.76
N PHE A 211 -15.55 3.89 -11.07
CA PHE A 211 -16.25 4.80 -11.98
C PHE A 211 -16.48 4.12 -13.33
N ALA A 212 -17.49 4.56 -14.07
CA ALA A 212 -17.71 4.14 -15.45
C ALA A 212 -16.80 4.96 -16.39
N PRO A 213 -15.84 4.33 -17.11
CA PRO A 213 -14.84 5.06 -17.89
C PRO A 213 -15.41 5.99 -18.95
N ASP A 214 -16.48 5.57 -19.63
CA ASP A 214 -17.10 6.35 -20.72
C ASP A 214 -18.00 7.49 -20.23
N SER A 215 -18.25 7.59 -18.92
CA SER A 215 -19.12 8.62 -18.33
C SER A 215 -18.40 9.58 -17.38
N PHE A 216 -17.10 9.39 -17.11
CA PHE A 216 -16.32 10.22 -16.19
C PHE A 216 -15.26 11.03 -16.94
N ASN A 217 -15.48 12.35 -17.08
CA ASN A 217 -14.57 13.26 -17.78
C ASN A 217 -13.67 14.10 -16.84
N GLY A 218 -13.54 13.68 -15.59
CA GLY A 218 -12.73 14.35 -14.57
C GLY A 218 -13.53 14.82 -13.37
N TRP A 219 -12.81 15.20 -12.32
CA TRP A 219 -13.40 15.75 -11.11
C TRP A 219 -13.88 17.17 -11.39
N ALA A 220 -15.19 17.40 -11.33
CA ALA A 220 -15.73 18.75 -11.44
C ALA A 220 -15.18 19.62 -10.30
N ILE A 221 -14.59 20.78 -10.64
CA ILE A 221 -14.51 21.89 -9.69
C ILE A 221 -15.96 22.29 -9.46
N MET A 222 -16.50 22.05 -8.26
CA MET A 222 -17.93 22.11 -7.99
C MET A 222 -18.56 23.45 -8.43
N THR A 223 -19.25 23.41 -9.55
CA THR A 223 -20.33 24.31 -9.91
C THR A 223 -21.31 23.49 -10.73
N GLU A 224 -22.40 23.08 -10.06
CA GLU A 224 -23.60 22.42 -10.62
C GLU A 224 -23.44 20.96 -11.12
N LEU A 225 -24.01 20.04 -10.32
CA LEU A 225 -24.16 18.62 -10.65
C LEU A 225 -25.18 18.47 -11.78
N THR A 226 -24.75 17.94 -12.91
CA THR A 226 -25.64 17.31 -13.91
C THR A 226 -25.78 15.83 -13.59
N GLU A 227 -27.01 15.33 -13.58
CA GLU A 227 -27.35 13.94 -13.30
C GLU A 227 -26.67 12.98 -14.30
N GLY A 228 -25.99 11.96 -13.78
CA GLY A 228 -25.38 10.88 -14.59
C GLY A 228 -24.05 10.33 -14.09
N LEU A 229 -23.42 10.96 -13.08
CA LEU A 229 -22.11 10.54 -12.56
C LEU A 229 -22.27 9.58 -11.37
N LEU A 230 -22.12 8.26 -11.59
CA LEU A 230 -22.01 7.27 -10.52
C LEU A 230 -20.54 7.03 -10.19
N ILE A 231 -20.08 7.65 -9.09
CA ILE A 231 -18.75 7.44 -8.51
C ILE A 231 -18.94 6.93 -7.09
N PHE A 232 -18.26 5.83 -6.76
CA PHE A 232 -18.15 5.34 -5.40
C PHE A 232 -16.66 5.31 -5.01
N SER A 233 -16.29 6.08 -3.99
CA SER A 233 -14.95 6.13 -3.43
C SER A 233 -15.00 5.77 -1.95
N ILE A 234 -14.12 4.86 -1.52
CA ILE A 234 -13.93 4.52 -0.11
C ILE A 234 -12.45 4.74 0.22
N THR A 235 -12.18 5.70 1.10
CA THR A 235 -10.87 5.97 1.69
C THR A 235 -10.98 5.88 3.19
N VAL A 236 -10.34 4.88 3.80
CA VAL A 236 -10.30 4.70 5.26
C VAL A 236 -8.93 4.14 5.67
N ALA A 237 -8.53 4.34 6.92
CA ALA A 237 -7.37 3.65 7.50
C ALA A 237 -7.81 2.38 8.26
N ALA A 238 -7.17 1.23 8.02
CA ALA A 238 -7.42 -0.01 8.77
C ALA A 238 -6.18 -0.45 9.55
N LEU A 239 -6.36 -0.91 10.79
CA LEU A 239 -5.28 -1.28 11.70
C LEU A 239 -5.24 -2.80 11.93
N LEU A 240 -4.06 -3.40 11.77
CA LEU A 240 -3.77 -4.78 12.14
C LEU A 240 -2.67 -4.80 13.21
N MET A 241 -3.00 -5.40 14.36
CA MET A 241 -2.07 -5.57 15.46
C MET A 241 -1.22 -6.84 15.26
N PRO A 242 0.04 -6.84 15.73
CA PRO A 242 0.82 -8.07 15.82
C PRO A 242 0.10 -9.11 16.70
N ALA A 243 0.20 -10.39 16.33
CA ALA A 243 -0.29 -11.47 17.19
C ALA A 243 0.60 -11.56 18.45
N THR A 244 -0.02 -11.46 19.62
CA THR A 244 0.62 -11.69 20.93
C THR A 244 0.93 -13.16 21.16
#